data_AF-A0A6A8DGE2-F1
#
_entry.id   AF-A0A6A8DGE2-F1
#
_cell.length_a   1.000
_cell.length_b   1.000
_cell.length_c   1.000
_cell.angle_alpha   90.00
_cell.angle_beta   90.00
_cell.angle_gamma   90.00
#
_symmetry.space_group_name_H-M   'P 1'
#
loop_
_entity.id
_entity.type
_entity.pdbx_description
1 polymer ?
#
loop_
_entity_poly.entity_id
_entity_poly.type
_entity_poly.pdbx_seq_one_letter_code
_entity_poly.pdbx_strand_id
1 'polypeptide(L)'
;MKKYKYLRRLIMTVLFLGAFFTTISSVSNVSASDVKNGIYGGTGDLAIYSTFSDQPTREIALWKKSFNHQKATTRYISSEQVEGPKSLEEAIDFEQYPTASVTATGYTAGVESTGKTPDHPEYGITYSGVKVKRDLYSTIAADLNVYPIGTILYVPGYGYGVVADKGSAITGNKIDLYYPTVKEVYDKWGKKQVEIYVIEKGEGKLTEEVLVNLNKTEALQVFREEIRKS
;
A
#
# COMPACT_ATOMS: atom_id res chain seq x y z
N MET A 1 24.79 -62.67 22.31
CA MET A 1 24.95 -61.28 21.84
C MET A 1 24.31 -60.94 20.48
N LYS A 2 24.32 -61.81 19.46
CA LYS A 2 23.81 -61.44 18.11
C LYS A 2 22.31 -61.10 18.04
N LYS A 3 21.44 -61.77 18.82
CA LYS A 3 19.97 -61.57 18.77
C LYS A 3 19.54 -60.12 19.09
N TYR A 4 20.14 -59.48 20.09
CA TYR A 4 19.85 -58.08 20.44
C TYR A 4 20.29 -57.08 19.37
N LYS A 5 21.34 -57.42 18.59
CA LYS A 5 21.82 -56.57 17.49
C LYS A 5 20.81 -56.54 16.33
N TYR A 6 20.18 -57.68 16.02
CA TYR A 6 19.11 -57.75 15.03
C TYR A 6 17.83 -57.05 15.52
N LEU A 7 17.47 -57.23 16.80
CA LEU A 7 16.30 -56.56 17.39
C LEU A 7 16.44 -55.04 17.36
N ARG A 8 17.61 -54.50 17.74
CA ARG A 8 17.86 -53.05 17.67
C ARG A 8 17.81 -52.52 16.24
N ARG A 9 18.31 -53.30 15.27
CA ARG A 9 18.28 -52.91 13.85
C ARG A 9 16.85 -52.88 13.32
N LEU A 10 16.01 -53.85 13.72
CA LEU A 10 14.59 -53.92 13.40
C LEU A 10 13.83 -52.72 13.97
N ILE A 11 14.05 -52.39 15.25
CA ILE A 11 13.40 -51.24 15.90
C ILE A 11 13.79 -49.93 15.21
N MET A 12 15.08 -49.74 14.89
CA MET A 12 15.53 -48.53 14.20
C MET A 12 14.98 -48.42 12.77
N THR A 13 14.77 -49.54 12.07
CA THR A 13 14.15 -49.51 10.73
C THR A 13 12.66 -49.17 10.81
N VAL A 14 11.94 -49.70 11.79
CA VAL A 14 10.52 -49.37 11.99
C VAL A 14 10.35 -47.89 12.34
N LEU A 15 11.20 -47.34 13.23
CA LEU A 15 11.17 -45.93 13.58
C LEU A 15 11.49 -45.02 12.38
N PHE A 16 12.48 -45.40 11.56
CA PHE A 16 12.83 -44.65 10.36
C PHE A 16 11.70 -44.64 9.32
N LEU A 17 11.06 -45.79 9.08
CA LEU A 17 9.92 -45.89 8.16
C LEU A 17 8.70 -45.11 8.67
N GLY A 18 8.44 -45.12 9.98
CA GLY A 18 7.40 -44.31 10.59
C GLY A 18 7.64 -42.82 10.38
N ALA A 19 8.84 -42.33 10.70
CA ALA A 19 9.21 -40.92 10.49
C ALA A 19 9.08 -40.53 9.00
N PHE A 20 9.58 -41.37 8.09
CA PHE A 20 9.50 -41.13 6.66
C PHE A 20 8.05 -41.06 6.14
N PHE A 21 7.16 -41.94 6.62
CA PHE A 21 5.75 -41.91 6.26
C PHE A 21 5.06 -40.64 6.76
N THR A 22 5.36 -40.20 7.98
CA THR A 22 4.81 -38.95 8.53
C THR A 22 5.23 -37.73 7.71
N THR A 23 6.50 -37.65 7.30
CA THR A 23 7.00 -36.54 6.48
C THR A 23 6.37 -36.53 5.08
N ILE A 24 6.21 -37.67 4.43
CA ILE A 24 5.51 -37.74 3.13
C ILE A 24 4.07 -37.24 3.29
N SER A 25 3.35 -37.70 4.32
CA SER A 25 1.96 -37.29 4.53
C SER A 25 1.79 -35.82 4.93
N SER A 26 2.80 -35.19 5.55
CA SER A 26 2.70 -33.78 5.99
C SER A 26 3.20 -32.77 4.95
N VAL A 27 4.14 -33.15 4.09
CA VAL A 27 4.75 -32.24 3.10
C VAL A 27 4.14 -32.40 1.71
N SER A 28 3.62 -33.59 1.37
CA SER A 28 2.83 -33.79 0.16
C SER A 28 1.36 -33.85 0.55
N ASN A 29 0.52 -32.94 0.05
CA ASN A 29 -0.92 -32.86 0.31
C ASN A 29 -1.68 -34.01 -0.38
N VAL A 30 -1.16 -35.24 -0.25
CA VAL A 30 -1.57 -36.46 -0.96
C VAL A 30 -2.22 -37.39 0.06
N SER A 31 -3.48 -37.74 -0.19
CA SER A 31 -4.24 -38.62 0.69
C SER A 31 -3.85 -40.08 0.48
N ALA A 32 -4.02 -40.92 1.50
CA ALA A 32 -3.73 -42.35 1.46
C ALA A 32 -4.48 -43.11 0.34
N SER A 33 -5.55 -42.53 -0.20
CA SER A 33 -6.30 -43.05 -1.36
C SER A 33 -5.55 -42.95 -2.68
N ASP A 34 -4.71 -41.93 -2.88
CA ASP A 34 -4.06 -41.65 -4.18
C ASP A 34 -2.84 -42.56 -4.42
N VAL A 35 -2.12 -42.86 -3.34
CA VAL A 35 -0.98 -43.79 -3.36
C VAL A 35 -1.43 -45.21 -3.69
N LYS A 36 -2.64 -45.60 -3.27
CA LYS A 36 -3.21 -46.93 -3.57
C LYS A 36 -3.42 -47.13 -5.08
N ASN A 37 -3.85 -46.10 -5.81
CA ASN A 37 -4.05 -46.21 -7.26
C ASN A 37 -2.74 -46.28 -8.04
N GLY A 38 -1.66 -45.67 -7.54
CA GLY A 38 -0.34 -45.74 -8.17
C GLY A 38 0.40 -47.07 -7.96
N ILE A 39 0.11 -47.80 -6.88
CA ILE A 39 0.83 -49.05 -6.53
C ILE A 39 0.22 -50.30 -7.20
N TYR A 40 -1.07 -50.30 -7.53
CA TYR A 40 -1.73 -51.43 -8.22
C TYR A 40 -1.71 -51.32 -9.76
N GLY A 41 -1.15 -50.24 -10.32
CA GLY A 41 -1.22 -49.91 -11.74
C GLY A 41 0.04 -50.23 -12.54
N GLY A 42 0.75 -51.33 -12.28
CA GLY A 42 1.97 -51.66 -13.01
C GLY A 42 2.07 -53.13 -13.39
N THR A 43 1.72 -53.47 -14.64
CA THR A 43 2.42 -54.47 -15.46
C THR A 43 1.91 -54.45 -16.91
N GLY A 44 2.81 -54.20 -17.87
CA GLY A 44 2.79 -54.87 -19.18
C GLY A 44 2.45 -54.01 -20.40
N ASP A 45 3.46 -53.32 -20.95
CA ASP A 45 3.48 -52.95 -22.36
C ASP A 45 3.63 -54.21 -23.23
N LEU A 46 2.69 -54.44 -24.15
CA LEU A 46 2.88 -55.22 -25.38
C LEU A 46 1.89 -54.70 -26.43
N ALA A 47 2.44 -54.05 -27.44
CA ALA A 47 1.73 -53.48 -28.56
C ALA A 47 1.30 -54.55 -29.59
N ILE A 48 0.28 -54.23 -30.40
CA ILE A 48 0.21 -54.33 -31.88
C ILE A 48 -1.12 -54.89 -32.46
N TYR A 49 -1.78 -54.00 -33.23
CA TYR A 49 -2.72 -54.20 -34.36
C TYR A 49 -4.13 -54.69 -33.99
N SER A 50 -5.24 -54.19 -34.55
CA SER A 50 -5.52 -53.65 -35.89
C SER A 50 -6.96 -53.12 -35.85
N THR A 51 -7.22 -51.88 -36.29
CA THR A 51 -7.97 -51.63 -37.55
C THR A 51 -9.45 -51.29 -37.34
N PHE A 52 -9.87 -50.32 -38.16
CA PHE A 52 -11.21 -49.87 -38.51
C PHE A 52 -11.78 -48.63 -37.83
N SER A 53 -11.86 -47.60 -38.68
CA SER A 53 -12.71 -46.42 -38.63
C SER A 53 -14.13 -46.71 -38.15
N ASP A 54 -14.58 -45.96 -37.14
CA ASP A 54 -15.72 -45.03 -37.28
C ASP A 54 -15.89 -44.28 -35.95
N GLN A 55 -16.03 -42.96 -36.00
CA GLN A 55 -16.35 -42.15 -34.82
C GLN A 55 -17.88 -41.93 -34.77
N PRO A 56 -18.56 -42.54 -33.80
CA PRO A 56 -19.66 -41.87 -33.12
C PRO A 56 -19.22 -41.54 -31.68
N THR A 57 -19.29 -40.26 -31.35
CA THR A 57 -18.96 -39.70 -30.04
C THR A 57 -19.57 -40.51 -28.90
N ARG A 58 -18.73 -41.12 -28.07
CA ARG A 58 -19.17 -41.74 -26.81
C ARG A 58 -19.52 -40.64 -25.83
N GLU A 59 -20.83 -40.41 -25.62
CA GLU A 59 -21.32 -39.58 -24.53
C GLU A 59 -20.84 -40.16 -23.19
N ILE A 60 -19.89 -39.47 -22.58
CA ILE A 60 -19.52 -39.71 -21.20
C ILE A 60 -20.54 -38.96 -20.35
N ALA A 61 -21.48 -39.70 -19.76
CA ALA A 61 -22.38 -39.19 -18.74
C ALA A 61 -21.56 -38.75 -17.51
N LEU A 62 -21.06 -37.52 -17.55
CA LEU A 62 -20.46 -36.84 -16.42
C LEU A 62 -21.58 -36.53 -15.43
N TRP A 63 -21.82 -37.42 -14.47
CA TRP A 63 -22.69 -37.10 -13.36
C TRP A 63 -22.04 -35.94 -12.60
N LYS A 64 -22.62 -34.75 -12.75
CA LYS A 64 -22.18 -33.56 -12.04
C LYS A 64 -22.67 -33.74 -10.61
N LYS A 65 -21.78 -34.17 -9.69
CA LYS A 65 -22.04 -34.04 -8.26
C LYS A 65 -22.35 -32.57 -7.98
N SER A 66 -23.62 -32.22 -7.84
CA SER A 66 -24.00 -30.93 -7.31
C SER A 66 -23.70 -30.96 -5.82
N PHE A 67 -22.82 -30.07 -5.35
CA PHE A 67 -22.76 -29.76 -3.94
C PHE A 67 -24.17 -29.36 -3.49
N ASN A 68 -24.62 -29.86 -2.34
CA ASN A 68 -25.75 -29.25 -1.64
C ASN A 68 -25.32 -27.83 -1.29
N HIS A 69 -25.61 -26.89 -2.18
CA HIS A 69 -25.51 -25.49 -1.89
C HIS A 69 -26.67 -25.23 -0.91
N GLN A 70 -26.39 -25.34 0.40
CA GLN A 70 -27.19 -24.57 1.34
C GLN A 70 -27.14 -23.15 0.79
N LYS A 71 -28.27 -22.66 0.30
CA LYS A 71 -28.43 -21.26 -0.09
C LYS A 71 -27.81 -20.47 1.05
N ALA A 72 -26.68 -19.82 0.78
CA ALA A 72 -26.09 -18.91 1.73
C ALA A 72 -27.23 -18.02 2.20
N THR A 73 -27.51 -17.98 3.50
CA THR A 73 -28.54 -17.12 4.06
C THR A 73 -28.27 -15.74 3.50
N THR A 74 -29.14 -15.26 2.60
CA THR A 74 -29.02 -13.93 2.04
C THR A 74 -29.14 -12.98 3.21
N ARG A 75 -28.00 -12.48 3.71
CA ARG A 75 -28.01 -11.31 4.57
C ARG A 75 -28.47 -10.18 3.66
N TYR A 76 -29.71 -9.75 3.85
CA TYR A 76 -30.15 -8.45 3.36
C TYR A 76 -29.32 -7.42 4.13
N ILE A 77 -28.13 -7.11 3.62
CA ILE A 77 -27.44 -5.90 4.00
C ILE A 77 -28.25 -4.81 3.32
N SER A 78 -28.89 -3.95 4.12
CA SER A 78 -29.57 -2.75 3.64
C SER A 78 -28.70 -2.09 2.57
N SER A 79 -29.19 -2.00 1.34
CA SER A 79 -28.44 -1.46 0.19
C SER A 79 -28.32 0.06 0.24
N GLU A 80 -28.33 0.64 1.45
CA GLU A 80 -27.79 1.98 1.64
C GLU A 80 -26.28 1.81 1.45
N GLN A 81 -25.79 2.07 0.23
CA GLN A 81 -24.37 2.33 0.06
C GLN A 81 -24.10 3.56 0.93
N VAL A 82 -23.53 3.33 2.11
CA VAL A 82 -22.94 4.42 2.89
C VAL A 82 -21.83 4.95 2.00
N GLU A 83 -22.09 6.08 1.34
CA GLU A 83 -21.05 6.81 0.61
C GLU A 83 -19.94 7.06 1.63
N GLY A 84 -18.74 6.54 1.36
CA GLY A 84 -17.57 6.86 2.16
C GLY A 84 -17.31 8.37 2.12
N PRO A 85 -16.56 8.90 3.10
CA PRO A 85 -16.25 10.32 3.13
C PRO A 85 -15.63 10.75 1.80
N LYS A 86 -16.12 11.85 1.23
CA LYS A 86 -15.71 12.33 -0.10
C LYS A 86 -14.40 13.08 -0.06
N SER A 87 -14.08 13.70 1.07
CA SER A 87 -12.85 14.45 1.28
C SER A 87 -12.17 14.10 2.61
N LEU A 88 -10.93 14.56 2.78
CA LEU A 88 -10.17 14.37 4.02
C LEU A 88 -10.85 15.04 5.22
N GLU A 89 -11.46 16.22 5.01
CA GLU A 89 -12.17 16.95 6.05
C GLU A 89 -13.37 16.19 6.62
N GLU A 90 -14.00 15.34 5.81
CA GLU A 90 -15.11 14.50 6.25
C GLU A 90 -14.61 13.19 6.92
N ALA A 91 -13.47 12.68 6.45
CA ALA A 91 -12.93 11.41 6.90
C ALA A 91 -12.21 11.49 8.26
N ILE A 92 -11.66 12.65 8.59
CA ILE A 92 -10.77 12.83 9.74
C ILE A 92 -11.33 13.92 10.64
N ASP A 93 -11.50 13.58 11.91
CA ASP A 93 -11.82 14.55 12.95
C ASP A 93 -10.57 15.39 13.26
N PHE A 94 -10.47 16.55 12.62
CA PHE A 94 -9.36 17.47 12.82
C PHE A 94 -9.48 18.30 14.11
N GLU A 95 -10.65 18.36 14.75
CA GLU A 95 -10.89 19.19 15.94
C GLU A 95 -10.07 18.74 17.15
N GLN A 96 -9.60 17.48 17.15
CA GLN A 96 -8.71 16.96 18.18
C GLN A 96 -7.29 17.55 18.15
N TYR A 97 -6.88 18.17 17.03
CA TYR A 97 -5.53 18.68 16.86
C TYR A 97 -5.43 20.17 17.25
N PRO A 98 -4.27 20.62 17.78
CA PRO A 98 -4.04 22.04 18.04
C PRO A 98 -4.18 22.87 16.76
N THR A 99 -4.90 23.98 16.86
CA THR A 99 -5.04 24.92 15.73
C THR A 99 -4.10 26.12 15.85
N ALA A 100 -3.78 26.72 14.70
CA ALA A 100 -3.07 27.98 14.64
C ALA A 100 -3.61 28.84 13.48
N SER A 101 -3.82 30.13 13.73
CA SER A 101 -4.14 31.09 12.67
C SER A 101 -2.86 31.57 12.00
N VAL A 102 -2.77 31.36 10.68
CA VAL A 102 -1.60 31.71 9.88
C VAL A 102 -1.99 32.47 8.61
N THR A 103 -1.07 33.31 8.14
CA THR A 103 -1.15 33.84 6.78
C THR A 103 -0.52 32.84 5.81
N ALA A 104 -1.30 32.30 4.89
CA ALA A 104 -0.82 31.37 3.88
C ALA A 104 -0.70 32.06 2.51
N THR A 105 0.47 31.91 1.89
CA THR A 105 0.75 32.28 0.49
C THR A 105 1.05 31.04 -0.34
N GLY A 106 1.18 31.18 -1.65
CA GLY A 106 1.68 30.12 -2.51
C GLY A 106 2.96 30.54 -3.22
N TYR A 107 3.86 29.58 -3.44
CA TYR A 107 5.13 29.77 -4.13
C TYR A 107 5.44 28.60 -5.07
N THR A 108 6.43 28.80 -5.93
CA THR A 108 6.90 27.78 -6.89
C THR A 108 8.40 27.57 -6.74
N ALA A 109 8.96 26.63 -7.51
CA ALA A 109 10.42 26.49 -7.63
C ALA A 109 11.06 27.58 -8.53
N GLY A 110 10.25 28.33 -9.27
CA GLY A 110 10.69 29.24 -10.33
C GLY A 110 11.43 30.48 -9.84
N VAL A 111 11.93 31.26 -10.80
CA VAL A 111 12.71 32.48 -10.57
C VAL A 111 11.91 33.50 -9.77
N GLU A 112 10.60 33.57 -9.96
CA GLU A 112 9.67 34.47 -9.27
C GLU A 112 9.62 34.26 -7.75
N SER A 113 9.93 33.04 -7.28
CA SER A 113 9.89 32.68 -5.86
C SER A 113 11.28 32.43 -5.28
N THR A 114 12.16 31.78 -6.03
CA THR A 114 13.47 31.32 -5.52
C THR A 114 14.66 32.02 -6.18
N GLY A 115 14.44 32.77 -7.27
CA GLY A 115 15.50 33.34 -8.11
C GLY A 115 16.25 32.32 -8.97
N LYS A 116 15.84 31.04 -8.99
CA LYS A 116 16.54 29.94 -9.68
C LYS A 116 15.81 29.52 -10.96
N THR A 117 16.57 29.25 -12.02
CA THR A 117 16.06 28.64 -13.26
C THR A 117 16.13 27.10 -13.18
N PRO A 118 15.38 26.37 -14.02
CA PRO A 118 15.44 24.90 -14.06
C PRO A 118 16.83 24.30 -14.26
N ASP A 119 17.75 25.03 -14.89
CA ASP A 119 19.14 24.58 -15.12
C ASP A 119 20.04 24.73 -13.88
N HIS A 120 19.56 25.41 -12.82
CA HIS A 120 20.33 25.60 -11.60
C HIS A 120 20.41 24.29 -10.81
N PRO A 121 21.59 23.90 -10.26
CA PRO A 121 21.75 22.62 -9.55
C PRO A 121 20.85 22.47 -8.32
N GLU A 122 20.53 23.59 -7.67
CA GLU A 122 19.60 23.65 -6.53
C GLU A 122 18.16 23.99 -6.89
N TYR A 123 17.78 23.88 -8.17
CA TYR A 123 16.40 24.14 -8.59
C TYR A 123 15.44 23.13 -7.94
N GLY A 124 14.42 23.63 -7.25
CA GLY A 124 13.43 22.81 -6.57
C GLY A 124 13.97 22.02 -5.37
N ILE A 125 15.13 22.37 -4.81
CA ILE A 125 15.64 21.78 -3.56
C ILE A 125 15.26 22.70 -2.41
N THR A 126 14.55 22.16 -1.41
CA THR A 126 14.15 22.91 -0.20
C THR A 126 15.30 23.03 0.80
N TYR A 127 15.13 23.86 1.83
CA TYR A 127 16.11 23.98 2.91
C TYR A 127 16.46 22.65 3.61
N SER A 128 15.51 21.71 3.75
CA SER A 128 15.79 20.39 4.32
C SER A 128 16.59 19.47 3.38
N GLY A 129 16.72 19.81 2.10
CA GLY A 129 17.42 19.02 1.09
C GLY A 129 16.54 18.06 0.30
N VAL A 130 15.23 17.98 0.59
CA VAL A 130 14.27 17.23 -0.24
C VAL A 130 13.84 18.06 -1.45
N LYS A 131 13.32 17.39 -2.48
CA LYS A 131 12.76 18.13 -3.62
C LYS A 131 11.36 18.64 -3.29
N VAL A 132 11.04 19.82 -3.79
CA VAL A 132 9.68 20.36 -3.73
C VAL A 132 8.69 19.36 -4.34
N LYS A 133 7.55 19.18 -3.70
CA LYS A 133 6.55 18.17 -4.08
C LYS A 133 5.15 18.67 -3.81
N ARG A 134 4.26 18.48 -4.79
CA ARG A 134 2.81 18.66 -4.66
C ARG A 134 2.17 17.28 -4.80
N ASP A 135 1.66 16.76 -3.69
CA ASP A 135 1.08 15.42 -3.58
C ASP A 135 0.20 15.33 -2.31
N LEU A 136 -0.25 14.14 -1.93
CA LEU A 136 -0.99 13.90 -0.67
C LEU A 136 -0.34 14.62 0.52
N TYR A 137 0.98 14.44 0.67
CA TYR A 137 1.85 15.25 1.52
C TYR A 137 2.73 16.12 0.63
N SER A 138 2.47 17.41 0.66
CA SER A 138 3.19 18.42 -0.11
C SER A 138 4.24 19.13 0.74
N THR A 139 5.33 19.58 0.13
CA THR A 139 6.37 20.36 0.83
C THR A 139 5.91 21.80 1.02
N ILE A 140 6.08 22.36 2.22
CA ILE A 140 5.74 23.76 2.51
C ILE A 140 6.91 24.48 3.19
N ALA A 141 6.90 25.81 3.11
CA ALA A 141 7.83 26.67 3.82
C ALA A 141 7.17 27.28 5.07
N ALA A 142 7.90 27.38 6.17
CA ALA A 142 7.43 28.00 7.41
C ALA A 142 8.60 28.59 8.22
N ASP A 143 8.28 29.30 9.32
CA ASP A 143 9.28 29.67 10.31
C ASP A 143 9.70 28.45 11.14
N LEU A 144 10.96 28.05 11.00
CA LEU A 144 11.50 26.83 11.64
C LEU A 144 11.60 26.93 13.17
N ASN A 145 11.53 28.15 13.75
CA ASN A 145 11.47 28.32 15.20
C ASN A 145 10.09 27.97 15.76
N VAL A 146 9.04 28.13 14.93
CA VAL A 146 7.65 27.84 15.29
C VAL A 146 7.31 26.41 14.87
N TYR A 147 7.60 26.06 13.62
CA TYR A 147 7.34 24.76 13.01
C TYR A 147 8.65 24.15 12.51
N PRO A 148 9.33 23.33 13.33
CA PRO A 148 10.57 22.68 12.91
C PRO A 148 10.39 21.83 11.65
N ILE A 149 11.48 21.61 10.91
CA ILE A 149 11.47 20.72 9.74
C ILE A 149 10.86 19.35 10.10
N GLY A 150 10.01 18.84 9.21
CA GLY A 150 9.25 17.61 9.40
C GLY A 150 7.90 17.81 10.07
N THR A 151 7.55 19.02 10.53
CA THR A 151 6.22 19.29 11.09
C THR A 151 5.15 19.04 10.02
N ILE A 152 4.12 18.27 10.38
CA ILE A 152 2.99 17.95 9.51
C ILE A 152 1.82 18.84 9.90
N LEU A 153 1.35 19.61 8.93
CA LEU A 153 0.21 20.50 9.05
C LEU A 153 -0.89 20.03 8.13
N TYR A 154 -2.14 20.16 8.57
CA TYR A 154 -3.29 20.13 7.69
C TYR A 154 -3.73 21.54 7.37
N VAL A 155 -3.80 21.85 6.08
CA VAL A 155 -4.20 23.17 5.58
C VAL A 155 -5.50 23.01 4.79
N PRO A 156 -6.64 23.49 5.33
CA PRO A 156 -7.93 23.37 4.65
C PRO A 156 -7.90 23.93 3.23
N GLY A 157 -8.38 23.13 2.27
CA GLY A 157 -8.37 23.47 0.84
C GLY A 157 -7.02 23.29 0.13
N TYR A 158 -5.97 22.84 0.82
CA TYR A 158 -4.67 22.48 0.21
C TYR A 158 -4.29 21.01 0.46
N GLY A 159 -4.55 20.51 1.68
CA GLY A 159 -4.20 19.14 2.11
C GLY A 159 -3.05 19.14 3.13
N TYR A 160 -2.35 18.01 3.23
CA TYR A 160 -1.23 17.88 4.16
C TYR A 160 0.02 18.60 3.63
N GLY A 161 0.60 19.44 4.48
CA GLY A 161 1.87 20.12 4.27
C GLY A 161 2.93 19.61 5.24
N VAL A 162 4.08 19.22 4.73
CA VAL A 162 5.27 18.89 5.54
C VAL A 162 6.24 20.05 5.46
N VAL A 163 6.59 20.62 6.61
CA VAL A 163 7.56 21.73 6.68
C VAL A 163 8.93 21.22 6.23
N ALA A 164 9.34 21.65 5.05
CA ALA A 164 10.55 21.21 4.38
C ALA A 164 11.48 22.39 4.03
N ASP A 165 10.94 23.61 4.04
CA ASP A 165 11.63 24.78 3.55
C ASP A 165 11.49 25.98 4.50
N LYS A 166 12.32 27.01 4.27
CA LYS A 166 12.24 28.30 4.96
C LYS A 166 12.39 29.44 3.95
N GLY A 167 11.62 30.51 4.15
CA GLY A 167 11.71 31.73 3.34
C GLY A 167 12.13 32.92 4.20
N SER A 168 12.88 33.86 3.61
CA SER A 168 13.28 35.10 4.31
C SER A 168 12.07 35.94 4.75
N ALA A 169 10.98 35.92 3.97
CA ALA A 169 9.74 36.61 4.27
C ALA A 169 8.71 35.75 5.03
N ILE A 170 9.03 34.48 5.31
CA ILE A 170 8.15 33.49 5.93
C ILE A 170 8.58 33.30 7.40
N THR A 171 8.18 34.26 8.24
CA THR A 171 8.53 34.34 9.66
C THR A 171 7.27 34.44 10.53
N GLY A 172 7.32 33.89 11.74
CA GLY A 172 6.19 33.80 12.66
C GLY A 172 5.06 32.90 12.14
N ASN A 173 3.82 33.37 12.24
CA ASN A 173 2.62 32.65 11.81
C ASN A 173 2.35 32.82 10.32
N LYS A 174 3.37 32.60 9.48
CA LYS A 174 3.24 32.62 8.02
C LYS A 174 3.72 31.30 7.45
N ILE A 175 2.99 30.80 6.46
CA ILE A 175 3.36 29.60 5.70
C ILE A 175 3.31 29.90 4.20
N ASP A 176 4.12 29.19 3.43
CA ASP A 176 4.14 29.25 1.97
C ASP A 176 3.90 27.86 1.39
N LEU A 177 2.86 27.74 0.57
CA LEU A 177 2.39 26.47 0.03
C LEU A 177 2.98 26.26 -1.36
N TYR A 178 3.64 25.12 -1.57
CA TYR A 178 4.25 24.84 -2.86
C TYR A 178 3.18 24.49 -3.91
N TYR A 179 3.32 25.10 -5.08
CA TYR A 179 2.60 24.75 -6.30
C TYR A 179 3.58 24.57 -7.48
N PRO A 180 3.28 23.66 -8.44
CA PRO A 180 4.16 23.45 -9.59
C PRO A 180 4.26 24.64 -10.54
N THR A 181 3.21 25.48 -10.62
CA THR A 181 3.15 26.60 -11.56
C THR A 181 2.57 27.86 -10.92
N VAL A 182 2.98 29.03 -11.42
CA VAL A 182 2.45 30.34 -11.01
C VAL A 182 0.94 30.42 -11.23
N LYS A 183 0.46 29.86 -12.35
CA LYS A 183 -0.97 29.83 -12.67
C LYS A 183 -1.76 29.11 -11.58
N GLU A 184 -1.27 27.97 -11.10
CA GLU A 184 -1.91 27.24 -10.01
C GLU A 184 -1.94 28.03 -8.70
N VAL A 185 -0.89 28.78 -8.37
CA VAL A 185 -0.90 29.67 -7.19
C VAL A 185 -2.07 30.66 -7.25
N TYR A 186 -2.27 31.29 -8.41
CA TYR A 186 -3.35 32.27 -8.61
C TYR A 186 -4.73 31.64 -8.67
N ASP A 187 -4.89 30.54 -9.40
CA ASP A 187 -6.19 29.91 -9.65
C ASP A 187 -6.71 29.14 -8.42
N LYS A 188 -5.81 28.58 -7.60
CA LYS A 188 -6.16 27.67 -6.51
C LYS A 188 -6.00 28.24 -5.11
N TRP A 189 -5.13 29.23 -4.90
CA TRP A 189 -4.81 29.69 -3.55
C TRP A 189 -4.89 31.19 -3.31
N GLY A 190 -3.99 31.98 -3.92
CA GLY A 190 -3.78 33.39 -3.58
C GLY A 190 -3.13 33.59 -2.19
N LYS A 191 -3.41 34.73 -1.54
CA LYS A 191 -2.95 35.05 -0.18
C LYS A 191 -4.17 35.20 0.73
N LYS A 192 -4.24 34.43 1.81
CA LYS A 192 -5.36 34.47 2.76
C LYS A 192 -4.92 34.06 4.17
N GLN A 193 -5.71 34.46 5.16
CA GLN A 193 -5.60 33.90 6.51
C GLN A 193 -6.37 32.58 6.55
N VAL A 194 -5.75 31.56 7.14
CA VAL A 194 -6.33 30.23 7.30
C VAL A 194 -6.04 29.72 8.69
N GLU A 195 -7.00 29.00 9.26
CA GLU A 195 -6.78 28.19 10.45
C GLU A 195 -6.23 26.83 10.00
N ILE A 196 -5.07 26.47 10.53
CA ILE A 196 -4.40 25.20 10.24
C ILE A 196 -4.46 24.29 11.46
N TYR A 197 -4.31 22.99 11.22
CA TYR A 197 -4.23 21.98 12.27
C TYR A 197 -2.80 21.43 12.31
N VAL A 198 -2.21 21.39 13.50
CA VAL A 198 -0.87 20.84 13.72
C VAL A 198 -1.02 19.35 14.04
N ILE A 199 -0.78 18.50 13.04
CA ILE A 199 -0.97 17.05 13.13
C ILE A 199 0.17 16.40 13.90
N GLU A 200 1.40 16.78 13.57
CA GLU A 200 2.60 16.25 14.20
C GLU A 200 3.71 17.31 14.19
N LYS A 201 4.40 17.49 15.32
CA LYS A 201 5.53 18.41 15.41
C LYS A 201 6.80 17.72 14.94
N GLY A 202 7.52 18.35 14.03
CA GLY A 202 8.75 17.79 13.45
C GLY A 202 9.93 17.76 14.40
N GLU A 203 10.86 16.85 14.15
CA GLU A 203 12.11 16.69 14.90
C GLU A 203 13.29 17.54 14.34
N GLY A 204 13.02 18.37 13.33
CA GLY A 204 14.05 19.19 12.68
C GLY A 204 14.79 18.49 11.54
N LYS A 205 14.29 17.33 11.08
CA LYS A 205 14.86 16.57 9.95
C LYS A 205 13.75 16.06 9.03
N LEU A 206 14.03 16.02 7.73
CA LEU A 206 13.16 15.44 6.73
C LEU A 206 14.03 14.83 5.63
N THR A 207 13.78 13.58 5.27
CA THR A 207 14.48 12.90 4.16
C THR A 207 13.49 12.60 3.04
N GLU A 208 14.00 12.40 1.83
CA GLU A 208 13.16 12.06 0.68
C GLU A 208 12.44 10.72 0.90
N GLU A 209 13.08 9.77 1.57
CA GLU A 209 12.47 8.48 1.94
C GLU A 209 11.25 8.65 2.85
N VAL A 210 11.36 9.47 3.90
CA VAL A 210 10.24 9.77 4.80
C VAL A 210 9.09 10.41 4.02
N LEU A 211 9.39 11.42 3.19
CA LEU A 211 8.37 12.09 2.37
C LEU A 211 7.70 11.13 1.37
N VAL A 212 8.45 10.20 0.77
CA VAL A 212 7.90 9.18 -0.12
C VAL A 212 7.01 8.21 0.65
N ASN A 213 7.41 7.80 1.86
CA ASN A 213 6.63 6.87 2.67
C ASN A 213 5.31 7.51 3.14
N LEU A 214 5.32 8.78 3.55
CA LEU A 214 4.10 9.54 3.86
C LEU A 214 3.12 9.53 2.66
N ASN A 215 3.64 9.75 1.46
CA ASN A 215 2.86 9.74 0.22
C ASN A 215 2.42 8.34 -0.25
N LYS A 216 2.89 7.26 0.39
CA LYS A 216 2.49 5.87 0.12
C LYS A 216 1.46 5.32 1.11
N THR A 217 1.01 6.13 2.07
CA THR A 217 0.02 5.72 3.07
C THR A 217 -1.26 5.24 2.39
N GLU A 218 -1.53 3.92 2.46
CA GLU A 218 -2.61 3.26 1.69
C GLU A 218 -3.99 3.81 2.04
N ALA A 219 -4.24 4.03 3.33
CA ALA A 219 -5.52 4.54 3.84
C ALA A 219 -5.93 5.91 3.26
N LEU A 220 -4.95 6.70 2.81
CA LEU A 220 -5.18 8.05 2.28
C LEU A 220 -5.07 8.14 0.76
N GLN A 221 -4.72 7.05 0.06
CA GLN A 221 -4.57 7.08 -1.41
C GLN A 221 -5.88 7.44 -2.12
N VAL A 222 -7.03 7.14 -1.52
CA VAL A 222 -8.35 7.45 -2.09
C VAL A 222 -8.56 8.96 -2.28
N PHE A 223 -7.93 9.79 -1.44
CA PHE A 223 -8.02 11.26 -1.48
C PHE A 223 -6.91 11.92 -2.31
N ARG A 224 -5.90 11.16 -2.74
CA ARG A 224 -4.71 11.71 -3.39
C ARG A 224 -5.02 12.48 -4.67
N GLU A 225 -5.91 11.95 -5.51
CA GLU A 225 -6.28 12.59 -6.78
C GLU A 225 -7.08 13.87 -6.58
N GLU A 226 -7.90 13.94 -5.53
CA GLU A 226 -8.62 15.16 -5.15
C GLU A 226 -7.63 16.25 -4.71
N ILE A 227 -6.69 15.90 -3.83
CA ILE A 227 -5.67 16.81 -3.31
C ILE A 227 -4.75 17.32 -4.40
N ARG A 228 -4.42 16.51 -5.41
CA ARG A 228 -3.59 16.97 -6.53
C ARG A 228 -4.33 17.96 -7.43
N LYS A 229 -5.66 17.92 -7.45
CA LYS A 229 -6.50 18.82 -8.24
C LYS A 229 -6.84 20.11 -7.52
N SER A 230 -6.86 20.10 -6.18
CA SER A 230 -6.97 21.33 -5.37
C SER A 230 -5.72 22.21 -5.47
#